data_AF-A0A924DAR7-F1
#
_entry.id   AF-A0A924DAR7-F1
#
_cell.length_a   1.000
_cell.length_b   1.000
_cell.length_c   1.000
_cell.angle_alpha   90.00
_cell.angle_beta   90.00
_cell.angle_gamma   90.00
#
_symmetry.space_group_name_H-M   'P 1'
#
loop_
_entity.id
_entity.type
_entity.pdbx_description
1 polymer ?
#
loop_
_entity_poly.entity_id
_entity_poly.type
_entity_poly.pdbx_seq_one_letter_code
_entity_poly.pdbx_strand_id
1 'polypeptide(L)'
;MMSRNFCFSMLLTTAATIASLSPLSAETPFAPGDFKSACTLAGKTKRIVLVDFYTTWCGPCKQLDETTWKNKSVRTWLSKNAISRKIDAEKQTSLASKYKIRAYPTILLLKPDGTEIDRLVGYREPTLFLTEVKQALAGQNSVSRAKAKMNAKGKNDPMERMNYARALAEKGRNAEALKEFLWCLDKGNQYGPAFYGVRLSFLLSDIKDLGAEYPPALAALTKRRDTAQLALEKGSLSRDVALDFASYNKTLEQQEKTLVVYDRLKEKNPRVANVMFISIRDLLLEQKRYAEFIEGTDDRATYIDKEIKNYEQMGNELGLDKKMKAFMEEAKKTLKPMTVEKGADLYEALLGTNRITEANATSEKLIKFDLSATTYTSLMKRAVRAGKPEVAQKLRESAKTSLPAAEFALLDKTKNF
;
A
#
# COMPACT_ATOMS: atom_id res chain seq x y z
N MET A 1 -19.48 -28.62 -93.46
CA MET A 1 -20.01 -28.89 -92.10
C MET A 1 -19.13 -28.17 -91.10
N MET A 2 -19.72 -27.21 -90.36
CA MET A 2 -19.42 -26.67 -89.00
C MET A 2 -17.94 -26.48 -88.58
N SER A 3 -17.50 -25.36 -87.99
CA SER A 3 -18.11 -24.70 -86.82
C SER A 3 -17.68 -23.23 -86.64
N ARG A 4 -18.50 -22.52 -85.85
CA ARG A 4 -18.43 -21.10 -85.47
C ARG A 4 -17.51 -20.92 -84.24
N ASN A 5 -16.71 -19.85 -84.21
CA ASN A 5 -16.14 -19.30 -82.96
C ASN A 5 -16.84 -17.97 -82.62
N PHE A 6 -17.52 -17.96 -81.48
CA PHE A 6 -18.18 -16.79 -80.88
C PHE A 6 -17.23 -16.21 -79.82
N CYS A 7 -16.90 -14.92 -79.91
CA CYS A 7 -16.10 -14.21 -78.92
C CYS A 7 -17.04 -13.44 -77.99
N PHE A 8 -17.06 -13.78 -76.69
CA PHE A 8 -17.87 -13.12 -75.67
C PHE A 8 -17.05 -12.02 -75.00
N SER A 9 -17.50 -10.76 -75.14
CA SER A 9 -16.95 -9.60 -74.42
C SER A 9 -17.66 -9.46 -73.06
N MET A 10 -16.90 -9.56 -71.97
CA MET A 10 -17.40 -9.44 -70.59
C MET A 10 -17.09 -8.03 -70.05
N LEU A 11 -18.12 -7.19 -69.91
CA LEU A 11 -18.04 -5.88 -69.24
C LEU A 11 -18.05 -6.08 -67.72
N LEU A 12 -17.01 -5.59 -67.03
CA LEU A 12 -16.90 -5.56 -65.58
C LEU A 12 -17.47 -4.23 -65.05
N THR A 13 -18.60 -4.27 -64.35
CA THR A 13 -19.14 -3.12 -63.61
C THR A 13 -18.62 -3.14 -62.16
N THR A 14 -17.83 -2.14 -61.79
CA THR A 14 -17.33 -1.95 -60.42
C THR A 14 -18.39 -1.29 -59.54
N ALA A 15 -18.96 -2.05 -58.60
CA ALA A 15 -19.82 -1.51 -57.55
C ALA A 15 -18.96 -0.95 -56.40
N ALA A 16 -19.07 0.35 -56.13
CA ALA A 16 -18.42 0.99 -54.99
C ALA A 16 -19.21 0.72 -53.70
N THR A 17 -18.62 -0.06 -52.79
CA THR A 17 -19.17 -0.32 -51.46
C THR A 17 -18.87 0.84 -50.52
N ILE A 18 -19.91 1.59 -50.15
CA ILE A 18 -19.87 2.56 -49.05
C ILE A 18 -19.84 1.77 -47.74
N ALA A 19 -18.70 1.78 -47.04
CA ALA A 19 -18.59 1.19 -45.72
C ALA A 19 -19.37 2.05 -44.70
N SER A 20 -20.47 1.51 -44.20
CA SER A 20 -21.27 2.07 -43.11
C SER A 20 -20.49 1.99 -41.79
N LEU A 21 -20.13 3.15 -41.23
CA LEU A 21 -19.59 3.27 -39.87
C LEU A 21 -20.68 2.88 -38.86
N SER A 22 -20.57 1.69 -38.29
CA SER A 22 -21.39 1.29 -37.14
C SER A 22 -21.03 2.14 -35.90
N PRO A 23 -22.01 2.60 -35.10
CA PRO A 23 -21.73 3.31 -33.86
C PRO A 23 -21.04 2.37 -32.87
N LEU A 24 -19.91 2.82 -32.33
CA LEU A 24 -19.13 2.09 -31.33
C LEU A 24 -20.04 1.76 -30.14
N SER A 25 -20.23 0.47 -29.85
CA SER A 25 -21.01 0.00 -28.71
C SER A 25 -20.46 0.62 -27.42
N ALA A 26 -21.28 1.44 -26.78
CA ALA A 26 -20.96 2.14 -25.57
C ALA A 26 -21.18 1.21 -24.37
N GLU A 27 -20.21 0.35 -24.06
CA GLU A 27 -20.19 -0.35 -22.76
C GLU A 27 -19.10 0.16 -21.81
N THR A 28 -17.93 0.57 -22.31
CA THR A 28 -16.84 1.11 -21.49
C THR A 28 -16.30 2.43 -22.06
N PRO A 29 -15.91 3.42 -21.21
CA PRO A 29 -15.33 4.67 -21.71
C PRO A 29 -13.91 4.50 -22.27
N PHE A 30 -13.29 3.33 -22.10
CA PHE A 30 -11.91 3.04 -22.46
C PHE A 30 -11.86 2.10 -23.68
N ALA A 31 -11.65 2.68 -24.86
CA ALA A 31 -11.45 1.90 -26.07
C ALA A 31 -10.07 1.19 -26.04
N PRO A 32 -9.96 0.01 -26.70
CA PRO A 32 -8.67 -0.66 -26.89
C PRO A 32 -7.65 0.24 -27.61
N GLY A 33 -6.37 -0.08 -27.42
CA GLY A 33 -5.24 0.60 -28.06
C GLY A 33 -4.20 1.10 -27.05
N ASP A 34 -3.08 1.57 -27.57
CA ASP A 34 -1.95 2.05 -26.77
C ASP A 34 -2.02 3.56 -26.47
N PHE A 35 -1.04 4.05 -25.72
CA PHE A 35 -0.90 5.47 -25.38
C PHE A 35 -0.64 6.37 -26.60
N LYS A 36 0.19 5.92 -27.54
CA LYS A 36 0.60 6.71 -28.71
C LYS A 36 -0.56 6.93 -29.69
N SER A 37 -1.36 5.90 -29.93
CA SER A 37 -2.58 5.97 -30.72
C SER A 37 -3.61 6.89 -30.06
N ALA A 38 -3.73 6.86 -28.73
CA ALA A 38 -4.60 7.77 -28.00
C ALA A 38 -4.23 9.25 -28.22
N CYS A 39 -2.93 9.57 -28.11
CA CYS A 39 -2.39 10.90 -28.38
C CYS A 39 -2.67 11.37 -29.82
N THR A 40 -2.42 10.48 -30.78
CA THR A 40 -2.65 10.77 -32.21
C THR A 40 -4.12 11.04 -32.50
N LEU A 41 -5.03 10.21 -31.97
CA LEU A 41 -6.47 10.37 -32.16
C LEU A 41 -7.01 11.62 -31.44
N ALA A 42 -6.47 11.92 -30.27
CA ALA A 42 -6.82 13.12 -29.51
C ALA A 42 -6.50 14.39 -30.32
N GLY A 43 -5.33 14.42 -30.99
CA GLY A 43 -4.94 15.52 -31.88
C GLY A 43 -5.91 15.68 -33.05
N LYS A 44 -6.25 14.58 -33.74
CA LYS A 44 -7.19 14.60 -34.87
C LYS A 44 -8.60 15.05 -34.49
N THR A 45 -9.02 14.73 -33.26
CA THR A 45 -10.41 14.98 -32.81
C THR A 45 -10.52 16.17 -31.85
N LYS A 46 -9.44 16.92 -31.63
CA LYS A 46 -9.36 18.07 -30.71
C LYS A 46 -9.89 17.75 -29.30
N ARG A 47 -9.60 16.54 -28.83
CA ARG A 47 -9.96 16.05 -27.49
C ARG A 47 -8.71 15.94 -26.61
N ILE A 48 -8.87 15.92 -25.30
CA ILE A 48 -7.75 15.59 -24.40
C ILE A 48 -7.45 14.09 -24.42
N VAL A 49 -6.31 13.69 -23.87
CA VAL A 49 -6.07 12.29 -23.50
C VAL A 49 -6.32 12.14 -22.01
N LEU A 50 -7.13 11.16 -21.62
CA LEU A 50 -7.28 10.76 -20.22
C LEU A 50 -6.64 9.39 -20.02
N VAL A 51 -5.75 9.26 -19.05
CA VAL A 51 -5.11 7.99 -18.73
C VAL A 51 -5.40 7.62 -17.28
N ASP A 52 -6.02 6.47 -17.06
CA ASP A 52 -6.17 5.86 -15.74
C ASP A 52 -5.05 4.82 -15.53
N PHE A 53 -4.05 5.16 -14.72
CA PHE A 53 -3.00 4.25 -14.30
C PHE A 53 -3.49 3.41 -13.12
N TYR A 54 -3.49 2.09 -13.30
CA TYR A 54 -3.99 1.12 -12.32
C TYR A 54 -3.04 -0.07 -12.16
N THR A 55 -3.33 -0.92 -11.17
CA THR A 55 -2.75 -2.27 -11.02
C THR A 55 -3.85 -3.30 -10.78
N THR A 56 -3.58 -4.57 -11.05
CA THR A 56 -4.60 -5.65 -10.98
C THR A 56 -5.10 -5.94 -9.56
N TRP A 57 -4.26 -5.67 -8.56
CA TRP A 57 -4.52 -5.89 -7.15
C TRP A 57 -5.09 -4.65 -6.43
N CYS A 58 -5.10 -3.48 -7.09
CA CYS A 58 -5.55 -2.22 -6.49
C CYS A 58 -7.07 -2.20 -6.25
N GLY A 59 -7.48 -2.30 -4.98
CA GLY A 59 -8.89 -2.20 -4.55
C GLY A 59 -9.59 -0.91 -5.00
N PRO A 60 -9.04 0.30 -4.71
CA PRO A 60 -9.63 1.56 -5.15
C PRO A 60 -9.78 1.70 -6.68
N CYS A 61 -8.92 1.03 -7.46
CA CYS A 61 -9.01 1.00 -8.91
C CYS A 61 -10.23 0.18 -9.38
N LYS A 62 -10.46 -0.98 -8.75
CA LYS A 62 -11.67 -1.79 -9.00
C LYS A 62 -12.93 -1.02 -8.61
N GLN A 63 -12.89 -0.27 -7.51
CA GLN A 63 -14.01 0.59 -7.13
C GLN A 63 -14.30 1.68 -8.17
N LEU A 64 -13.28 2.34 -8.74
CA LEU A 64 -13.46 3.28 -9.87
C LEU A 64 -14.14 2.59 -11.06
N ASP A 65 -13.70 1.38 -11.43
CA ASP A 65 -14.27 0.58 -12.51
C ASP A 65 -15.75 0.26 -12.28
N GLU A 66 -16.11 -0.09 -11.04
CA GLU A 66 -17.47 -0.51 -10.69
C GLU A 66 -18.43 0.66 -10.48
N THR A 67 -17.92 1.87 -10.24
CA THR A 67 -18.74 3.04 -9.91
C THR A 67 -18.58 4.15 -10.97
N THR A 68 -17.48 4.87 -10.94
CA THR A 68 -17.22 6.09 -11.71
C THR A 68 -17.15 5.84 -13.20
N TRP A 69 -16.48 4.78 -13.64
CA TRP A 69 -16.35 4.46 -15.06
C TRP A 69 -17.64 3.89 -15.68
N LYS A 70 -18.56 3.34 -14.86
CA LYS A 70 -19.88 2.90 -15.30
C LYS A 70 -20.93 4.01 -15.30
N ASN A 71 -20.68 5.13 -14.60
CA ASN A 71 -21.65 6.21 -14.49
C ASN A 71 -21.96 6.88 -15.84
N LYS A 72 -23.25 7.00 -16.18
CA LYS A 72 -23.72 7.54 -17.47
C LYS A 72 -23.21 8.96 -17.77
N SER A 73 -23.19 9.84 -16.77
CA SER A 73 -22.72 11.23 -16.94
C SER A 73 -21.22 11.29 -17.21
N VAL A 74 -20.44 10.45 -16.51
CA VAL A 74 -18.99 10.32 -16.72
C VAL A 74 -18.71 9.83 -18.13
N ARG A 75 -19.36 8.74 -18.55
CA ARG A 75 -19.17 8.15 -19.88
C ARG A 75 -19.56 9.10 -21.01
N THR A 76 -20.66 9.83 -20.84
CA THR A 76 -21.13 10.84 -21.80
C THR A 76 -20.16 12.00 -21.92
N TRP A 77 -19.57 12.43 -20.80
CA TRP A 77 -18.55 13.49 -20.83
C TRP A 77 -17.26 13.00 -21.51
N LEU A 78 -16.79 11.80 -21.16
CA LEU A 78 -15.57 11.23 -21.73
C LEU A 78 -15.68 11.03 -23.24
N SER A 79 -16.79 10.48 -23.75
CA SER A 79 -16.96 10.25 -25.19
C SER A 79 -16.85 11.54 -26.02
N LYS A 80 -17.33 12.66 -25.48
CA LYS A 80 -17.30 13.97 -26.13
C LYS A 80 -15.96 14.69 -25.98
N ASN A 81 -15.26 14.51 -24.86
CA ASN A 81 -14.16 15.41 -24.48
C ASN A 81 -12.78 14.72 -24.44
N ALA A 82 -12.71 13.39 -24.33
CA ALA A 82 -11.46 12.68 -24.06
C ALA A 82 -11.28 11.43 -24.92
N ILE A 83 -10.03 11.14 -25.27
CA ILE A 83 -9.59 9.80 -25.66
C ILE A 83 -9.06 9.12 -24.40
N SER A 84 -9.82 8.17 -23.87
CA SER A 84 -9.51 7.54 -22.58
C SER A 84 -8.75 6.23 -22.77
N ARG A 85 -7.74 5.99 -21.92
CA ARG A 85 -6.99 4.73 -21.81
C ARG A 85 -6.85 4.29 -20.36
N LYS A 86 -6.96 2.98 -20.12
CA LYS A 86 -6.48 2.36 -18.88
C LYS A 86 -5.11 1.76 -19.14
N ILE A 87 -4.17 2.01 -18.25
CA ILE A 87 -2.81 1.52 -18.38
C ILE A 87 -2.41 0.82 -17.09
N ASP A 88 -2.07 -0.46 -17.22
CA ASP A 88 -1.47 -1.24 -16.15
C ASP A 88 -0.03 -0.75 -15.94
N ALA A 89 0.21 -0.08 -14.81
CA ALA A 89 1.48 0.56 -14.52
C ALA A 89 2.61 -0.44 -14.28
N GLU A 90 2.29 -1.68 -13.86
CA GLU A 90 3.28 -2.74 -13.67
C GLU A 90 3.74 -3.34 -15.01
N LYS A 91 2.92 -3.23 -16.05
CA LYS A 91 3.27 -3.66 -17.42
C LYS A 91 3.90 -2.54 -18.25
N GLN A 92 3.50 -1.29 -18.00
CA GLN A 92 3.97 -0.11 -18.72
C GLN A 92 4.88 0.75 -17.84
N THR A 93 5.90 0.13 -17.26
CA THR A 93 6.79 0.73 -16.25
C THR A 93 7.51 1.99 -16.74
N SER A 94 7.97 2.02 -18.00
CA SER A 94 8.61 3.19 -18.60
C SER A 94 7.66 4.38 -18.70
N LEU A 95 6.39 4.14 -19.04
CA LEU A 95 5.38 5.20 -19.14
C LEU A 95 4.96 5.69 -17.75
N ALA A 96 4.75 4.78 -16.80
CA ALA A 96 4.47 5.12 -15.42
C ALA A 96 5.61 5.94 -14.79
N SER A 97 6.86 5.58 -15.08
CA SER A 97 8.05 6.32 -14.65
C SER A 97 8.12 7.71 -15.28
N LYS A 98 7.85 7.83 -16.60
CA LYS A 98 7.81 9.12 -17.31
C LYS A 98 6.87 10.12 -16.63
N TYR A 99 5.69 9.67 -16.21
CA TYR A 99 4.69 10.53 -15.54
C TYR A 99 4.80 10.54 -14.01
N LYS A 100 5.85 9.93 -13.44
CA LYS A 100 6.08 9.83 -11.99
C LYS A 100 4.84 9.29 -11.24
N ILE A 101 4.28 8.17 -11.70
CA ILE A 101 3.13 7.55 -11.03
C ILE A 101 3.61 6.87 -9.75
N ARG A 102 3.16 7.38 -8.58
CA ARG A 102 3.56 6.89 -7.24
C ARG A 102 2.42 6.30 -6.43
N ALA A 103 1.18 6.44 -6.90
CA ALA A 103 0.00 5.94 -6.22
C ALA A 103 -1.07 5.50 -7.23
N TYR A 104 -1.94 4.59 -6.82
CA TYR A 104 -3.00 4.05 -7.67
C TYR A 104 -4.38 4.22 -7.02
N PRO A 105 -5.42 4.52 -7.82
CA PRO A 105 -5.35 4.96 -9.21
C PRO A 105 -4.72 6.36 -9.34
N THR A 106 -4.04 6.63 -10.45
CA THR A 106 -3.69 8.00 -10.86
C THR A 106 -4.29 8.28 -12.22
N ILE A 107 -5.17 9.27 -12.30
CA ILE A 107 -5.83 9.70 -13.52
C ILE A 107 -5.13 10.95 -14.05
N LEU A 108 -4.47 10.84 -15.19
CA LEU A 108 -3.84 11.97 -15.88
C LEU A 108 -4.77 12.59 -16.91
N LEU A 109 -4.75 13.91 -16.98
CA LEU A 109 -5.32 14.72 -18.04
C LEU A 109 -4.16 15.29 -18.86
N LEU A 110 -4.09 14.93 -20.13
CA LEU A 110 -2.98 15.30 -21.01
C LEU A 110 -3.48 16.01 -22.26
N LYS A 111 -2.64 16.90 -22.77
CA LYS A 111 -2.78 17.43 -24.14
C LYS A 111 -2.51 16.31 -25.15
N PRO A 112 -2.95 16.46 -26.42
CA PRO A 112 -2.64 15.50 -27.48
C PRO A 112 -1.16 15.21 -27.71
N ASP A 113 -0.26 16.13 -27.36
CA ASP A 113 1.19 15.94 -27.44
C ASP A 113 1.77 15.15 -26.26
N GLY A 114 0.93 14.76 -25.30
CA GLY A 114 1.32 14.03 -24.09
C GLY A 114 1.78 14.92 -22.94
N THR A 115 1.74 16.25 -23.08
CA THR A 115 2.02 17.19 -22.00
C THR A 115 0.93 17.10 -20.93
N GLU A 116 1.33 17.01 -19.66
CA GLU A 116 0.39 16.95 -18.56
C GLU A 116 -0.29 18.29 -18.32
N ILE A 117 -1.63 18.27 -18.32
CA ILE A 117 -2.47 19.39 -17.89
C ILE A 117 -2.59 19.32 -16.37
N ASP A 118 -3.07 18.19 -15.86
CA ASP A 118 -3.20 17.93 -14.44
C ASP A 118 -3.45 16.45 -14.13
N ARG A 119 -3.56 16.12 -12.84
CA ARG A 119 -3.86 14.77 -12.36
C ARG A 119 -4.86 14.73 -11.21
N LEU A 120 -5.46 13.56 -11.03
CA LEU A 120 -6.27 13.18 -9.87
C LEU A 120 -5.73 11.87 -9.29
N VAL A 121 -5.43 11.88 -7.99
CA VAL A 121 -4.85 10.71 -7.29
C VAL A 121 -5.87 10.12 -6.32
N GLY A 122 -6.04 8.80 -6.41
CA GLY A 122 -6.95 8.00 -5.61
C GLY A 122 -8.38 7.93 -6.17
N TYR A 123 -9.22 7.16 -5.49
CA TYR A 123 -10.62 6.97 -5.85
C TYR A 123 -11.42 8.28 -5.81
N ARG A 124 -12.35 8.45 -6.77
CA ARG A 124 -13.33 9.55 -6.79
C ARG A 124 -14.68 9.03 -7.21
N GLU A 125 -15.72 9.37 -6.45
CA GLU A 125 -17.12 9.18 -6.84
C GLU A 125 -17.45 9.95 -8.13
N PRO A 126 -18.44 9.52 -8.93
CA PRO A 126 -18.70 10.05 -10.27
C PRO A 126 -18.87 11.57 -10.35
N THR A 127 -19.65 12.16 -9.44
CA THR A 127 -19.93 13.60 -9.41
C THR A 127 -18.70 14.42 -9.07
N LEU A 128 -17.91 13.93 -8.10
CA LEU A 128 -16.66 14.59 -7.71
C LEU A 128 -15.63 14.51 -8.84
N PHE A 129 -15.49 13.34 -9.47
CA PHE A 129 -14.61 13.17 -10.63
C PHE A 129 -14.90 14.19 -11.73
N LEU A 130 -16.15 14.31 -12.17
CA LEU A 130 -16.53 15.28 -13.21
C LEU A 130 -16.26 16.73 -12.79
N THR A 131 -16.48 17.05 -11.53
CA THR A 131 -16.23 18.40 -10.99
C THR A 131 -14.75 18.72 -11.03
N GLU A 132 -13.90 17.82 -10.50
CA GLU A 132 -12.45 18.04 -10.45
C GLU A 132 -11.81 18.06 -11.84
N VAL A 133 -12.26 17.21 -12.77
CA VAL A 133 -11.78 17.23 -14.17
C VAL A 133 -12.13 18.57 -14.84
N LYS A 134 -13.37 19.05 -14.70
CA LYS A 134 -13.76 20.35 -15.28
C LYS A 134 -12.97 21.50 -14.67
N GLN A 135 -12.74 21.49 -13.36
CA GLN A 135 -11.91 22.47 -12.66
C GLN A 135 -10.46 22.45 -13.17
N ALA A 136 -9.87 21.25 -13.32
CA ALA A 136 -8.52 21.08 -13.85
C ALA A 136 -8.39 21.67 -15.26
N LEU A 137 -9.35 21.39 -16.14
CA LEU A 137 -9.38 21.93 -17.50
C LEU A 137 -9.65 23.44 -17.54
N ALA A 138 -10.33 23.98 -16.53
CA ALA A 138 -10.52 25.43 -16.34
C ALA A 138 -9.32 26.13 -15.66
N GLY A 139 -8.21 25.42 -15.45
CA GLY A 139 -6.96 25.99 -14.90
C GLY A 139 -6.88 25.99 -13.37
N GLN A 140 -7.91 25.53 -12.66
CA GLN A 140 -7.81 25.28 -11.22
C GLN A 140 -7.01 24.00 -11.01
N ASN A 141 -5.69 24.08 -10.89
CA ASN A 141 -4.79 22.92 -10.79
C ASN A 141 -4.93 22.12 -9.47
N SER A 142 -4.26 20.97 -9.39
CA SER A 142 -4.28 20.06 -8.23
C SER A 142 -4.02 20.75 -6.88
N VAL A 143 -3.09 21.72 -6.85
CA VAL A 143 -2.74 22.46 -5.64
C VAL A 143 -3.91 23.32 -5.16
N SER A 144 -4.54 24.07 -6.08
CA SER A 144 -5.70 24.91 -5.75
C SER A 144 -6.89 24.08 -5.26
N ARG A 145 -7.19 22.95 -5.92
CA ARG A 145 -8.26 22.04 -5.52
C ARG A 145 -7.99 21.40 -4.14
N ALA A 146 -6.78 20.91 -3.91
CA ALA A 146 -6.40 20.33 -2.62
C ALA A 146 -6.48 21.36 -1.49
N LYS A 147 -6.04 22.60 -1.73
CA LYS A 147 -6.16 23.70 -0.75
C LYS A 147 -7.62 24.03 -0.44
N ALA A 148 -8.46 24.13 -1.46
CA ALA A 148 -9.89 24.39 -1.28
C ALA A 148 -10.56 23.28 -0.46
N LYS A 149 -10.26 22.02 -0.78
CA LYS A 149 -10.76 20.85 -0.04
C LYS A 149 -10.30 20.84 1.41
N MET A 150 -9.02 21.11 1.66
CA MET A 150 -8.45 21.25 3.01
C MET A 150 -9.17 22.35 3.79
N ASN A 151 -9.40 23.52 3.20
CA ASN A 151 -10.14 24.60 3.85
C ASN A 151 -11.59 24.22 4.16
N ALA A 152 -12.27 23.52 3.25
CA ALA A 152 -13.67 23.12 3.42
C ALA A 152 -13.86 22.02 4.47
N LYS A 153 -12.93 21.07 4.57
CA LYS A 153 -12.97 19.99 5.58
C LYS A 153 -12.46 20.43 6.94
N GLY A 154 -11.55 21.40 6.96
CA GLY A 154 -10.94 21.96 8.16
C GLY A 154 -9.45 22.14 7.93
N LYS A 155 -8.95 23.37 8.08
CA LYS A 155 -7.56 23.75 7.80
C LYS A 155 -6.51 22.97 8.61
N ASN A 156 -6.91 22.29 9.68
CA ASN A 156 -6.06 21.48 10.55
C ASN A 156 -6.32 19.97 10.42
N ASP A 157 -7.11 19.53 9.45
CA ASP A 157 -7.24 18.10 9.16
C ASP A 157 -5.89 17.57 8.61
N PRO A 158 -5.21 16.65 9.32
CA PRO A 158 -3.86 16.23 8.93
C PRO A 158 -3.83 15.43 7.63
N MET A 159 -4.92 14.73 7.29
CA MET A 159 -5.00 13.99 6.03
C MET A 159 -5.14 14.95 4.86
N GLU A 160 -6.00 15.96 4.97
CA GLU A 160 -6.17 16.94 3.89
C GLU A 160 -4.97 17.87 3.75
N ARG A 161 -4.28 18.22 4.85
CA ARG A 161 -2.98 18.93 4.76
C ARG A 161 -1.90 18.09 4.10
N MET A 162 -1.83 16.79 4.41
CA MET A 162 -0.90 15.87 3.77
C MET A 162 -1.21 15.72 2.26
N ASN A 163 -2.48 15.67 1.86
CA ASN A 163 -2.87 15.67 0.45
C ASN A 163 -2.52 17.00 -0.26
N TYR A 164 -2.68 18.13 0.44
CA TYR A 164 -2.24 19.43 -0.07
C TYR A 164 -0.71 19.49 -0.25
N ALA A 165 0.05 18.95 0.71
CA ALA A 165 1.50 18.83 0.64
C ALA A 165 1.95 17.98 -0.56
N ARG A 166 1.28 16.85 -0.83
CA ARG A 166 1.53 16.01 -2.02
C ARG A 166 1.30 16.79 -3.31
N ALA A 167 0.19 17.50 -3.44
CA ALA A 167 -0.09 18.33 -4.62
C ALA A 167 0.98 19.42 -4.82
N LEU A 168 1.47 20.03 -3.73
CA LEU A 168 2.58 20.99 -3.79
C LEU A 168 3.86 20.34 -4.30
N ALA A 169 4.24 19.17 -3.76
CA ALA A 169 5.43 18.42 -4.16
C ALA A 169 5.37 18.01 -5.64
N GLU A 170 4.21 17.52 -6.12
CA GLU A 170 4.01 17.16 -7.52
C GLU A 170 4.21 18.32 -8.50
N LYS A 171 3.96 19.57 -8.06
CA LYS A 171 4.22 20.78 -8.84
C LYS A 171 5.60 21.40 -8.56
N GLY A 172 6.50 20.68 -7.87
CA GLY A 172 7.85 21.13 -7.56
C GLY A 172 7.93 22.21 -6.47
N ARG A 173 6.83 22.50 -5.76
CA ARG A 173 6.78 23.49 -4.66
C ARG A 173 7.28 22.86 -3.36
N ASN A 174 8.50 22.32 -3.41
CA ASN A 174 9.03 21.39 -2.41
C ASN A 174 9.18 22.02 -1.02
N ALA A 175 9.57 23.29 -0.92
CA ALA A 175 9.69 23.98 0.36
C ALA A 175 8.34 24.13 1.08
N GLU A 176 7.28 24.45 0.33
CA GLU A 176 5.92 24.55 0.87
C GLU A 176 5.36 23.18 1.21
N ALA A 177 5.59 22.18 0.34
CA ALA A 177 5.21 20.80 0.62
C ALA A 177 5.84 20.29 1.92
N LEU A 178 7.15 20.52 2.10
CA LEU A 178 7.85 20.13 3.31
C LEU A 178 7.25 20.79 4.55
N LYS A 179 6.94 22.09 4.49
CA LYS A 179 6.29 22.81 5.61
C LYS A 179 4.99 22.13 6.05
N GLU A 180 4.15 21.73 5.09
CA GLU A 180 2.88 21.06 5.35
C GLU A 180 3.09 19.64 5.88
N PHE A 181 4.00 18.86 5.29
CA PHE A 181 4.33 17.51 5.78
C PHE A 181 4.87 17.53 7.22
N LEU A 182 5.78 18.46 7.52
CA LEU A 182 6.32 18.60 8.88
C LEU A 182 5.26 19.04 9.88
N TRP A 183 4.31 19.89 9.47
CA TRP A 183 3.18 20.20 10.33
C TRP A 183 2.36 18.94 10.64
N CYS A 184 2.05 18.11 9.62
CA CYS A 184 1.35 16.85 9.83
C CYS A 184 2.14 15.91 10.76
N LEU A 185 3.47 15.87 10.62
CA LEU A 185 4.33 15.03 11.43
C LEU A 185 4.36 15.49 12.90
N ASP A 186 4.43 16.79 13.14
CA ASP A 186 4.59 17.34 14.49
C ASP A 186 3.26 17.52 15.23
N LYS A 187 2.16 17.77 14.50
CA LYS A 187 0.87 18.18 15.07
C LYS A 187 -0.30 17.28 14.68
N GLY A 188 -0.15 16.41 13.67
CA GLY A 188 -1.29 15.70 13.09
C GLY A 188 -2.06 14.84 14.10
N ASN A 189 -1.36 14.17 15.02
CA ASN A 189 -1.98 13.36 16.07
C ASN A 189 -2.90 14.16 17.00
N GLN A 190 -2.65 15.47 17.16
CA GLN A 190 -3.48 16.36 17.99
C GLN A 190 -4.85 16.65 17.36
N TYR A 191 -4.96 16.48 16.04
CA TYR A 191 -6.16 16.81 15.26
C TYR A 191 -6.87 15.57 14.69
N GLY A 192 -6.25 14.40 14.74
CA GLY A 192 -6.86 13.16 14.28
C GLY A 192 -6.19 11.92 14.89
N PRO A 193 -6.81 11.25 15.88
CA PRO A 193 -6.27 10.02 16.46
C PRO A 193 -6.04 8.92 15.41
N ALA A 194 -6.91 8.81 14.40
CA ALA A 194 -6.77 7.88 13.28
C ALA A 194 -5.56 8.19 12.38
N PHE A 195 -4.97 9.39 12.48
CA PHE A 195 -3.78 9.77 11.72
C PHE A 195 -2.50 9.13 12.26
N TYR A 196 -2.52 8.59 13.49
CA TYR A 196 -1.32 8.04 14.14
C TYR A 196 -0.59 7.00 13.28
N GLY A 197 -1.33 6.05 12.70
CA GLY A 197 -0.75 5.04 11.82
C GLY A 197 -0.19 5.63 10.52
N VAL A 198 -0.86 6.63 9.94
CA VAL A 198 -0.45 7.31 8.70
C VAL A 198 0.82 8.13 8.92
N ARG A 199 0.91 8.79 10.08
CA ARG A 199 2.02 9.67 10.47
C ARG A 199 3.38 8.99 10.42
N LEU A 200 3.49 7.76 10.92
CA LEU A 200 4.75 7.00 10.97
C LEU A 200 4.92 6.00 9.82
N SER A 201 4.05 6.04 8.81
CA SER A 201 4.13 5.20 7.61
C SER A 201 4.13 6.06 6.35
N PHE A 202 2.96 6.32 5.77
CA PHE A 202 2.78 7.03 4.51
C PHE A 202 3.38 8.44 4.55
N LEU A 203 3.23 9.17 5.65
CA LEU A 203 3.79 10.52 5.77
C LEU A 203 5.32 10.51 5.79
N LEU A 204 5.94 9.56 6.49
CA LEU A 204 7.39 9.42 6.47
C LEU A 204 7.91 9.01 5.09
N SER A 205 7.16 8.15 4.38
CA SER A 205 7.46 7.81 2.99
C SER A 205 7.39 9.05 2.09
N ASP A 206 6.35 9.88 2.21
CA ASP A 206 6.22 11.11 1.42
C ASP A 206 7.37 12.10 1.70
N ILE A 207 7.79 12.24 2.96
CA ILE A 207 8.94 13.08 3.33
C ILE A 207 10.24 12.52 2.76
N LYS A 208 10.43 11.19 2.78
CA LYS A 208 11.60 10.52 2.18
C LYS A 208 11.64 10.74 0.68
N ASP A 209 10.52 10.52 0.00
CA ASP A 209 10.38 10.69 -1.45
C ASP A 209 10.61 12.15 -1.87
N LEU A 210 10.10 13.11 -1.09
CA LEU A 210 10.41 14.53 -1.28
C LEU A 210 11.91 14.78 -1.12
N GLY A 211 12.54 14.12 -0.15
CA GLY A 211 13.98 14.16 0.12
C GLY A 211 14.89 13.76 -1.04
N ALA A 212 14.43 12.87 -1.92
CA ALA A 212 15.17 12.48 -3.12
C ALA A 212 15.34 13.62 -4.13
N GLU A 213 14.36 14.54 -4.21
CA GLU A 213 14.39 15.71 -5.09
C GLU A 213 14.70 17.02 -4.32
N TYR A 214 14.53 17.03 -3.00
CA TYR A 214 14.67 18.19 -2.12
C TYR A 214 15.35 17.80 -0.79
N PRO A 215 16.69 17.77 -0.74
CA PRO A 215 17.48 17.33 0.42
C PRO A 215 17.11 17.93 1.79
N PRO A 216 16.61 19.20 1.90
CA PRO A 216 16.17 19.74 3.18
C PRO A 216 15.09 18.91 3.90
N ALA A 217 14.31 18.10 3.17
CA ALA A 217 13.33 17.20 3.77
C ALA A 217 13.99 16.12 4.64
N LEU A 218 15.06 15.47 4.15
CA LEU A 218 15.82 14.48 4.92
C LEU A 218 16.59 15.13 6.08
N ALA A 219 17.10 16.35 5.89
CA ALA A 219 17.74 17.11 6.96
C ALA A 219 16.75 17.42 8.10
N ALA A 220 15.52 17.82 7.76
CA ALA A 220 14.47 18.09 8.73
C ALA A 220 14.03 16.83 9.51
N LEU A 221 14.00 15.67 8.84
CA LEU A 221 13.73 14.39 9.48
C LEU A 221 14.90 13.96 10.39
N THR A 222 16.13 14.14 9.93
CA THR A 222 17.35 13.84 10.70
C THR A 222 17.39 14.65 12.00
N LYS A 223 17.10 15.96 11.94
CA LYS A 223 17.03 16.81 13.13
C LYS A 223 16.00 16.31 14.16
N ARG A 224 14.84 15.82 13.71
CA ARG A 224 13.82 15.26 14.59
C ARG A 224 14.27 13.94 15.21
N ARG A 225 14.95 13.09 14.45
CA ARG A 225 15.58 11.86 14.95
C ARG A 225 16.61 12.16 16.03
N ASP A 226 17.51 13.12 15.79
CA ASP A 226 18.52 13.50 16.78
C ASP A 226 17.89 14.10 18.06
N THR A 227 16.79 14.85 17.91
CA THR A 227 16.02 15.38 19.05
C THR A 227 15.37 14.26 19.86
N ALA A 228 14.75 13.29 19.19
CA ALA A 228 14.14 12.12 19.85
C ALA A 228 15.19 11.26 20.55
N GLN A 229 16.34 11.03 19.90
CA GLN A 229 17.49 10.35 20.51
C GLN A 229 17.94 11.04 21.80
N LEU A 230 18.18 12.36 21.75
CA LEU A 230 18.61 13.13 22.91
C LEU A 230 17.59 13.06 24.05
N ALA A 231 16.30 13.05 23.74
CA ALA A 231 15.25 12.90 24.75
C ALA A 231 15.30 11.53 25.43
N LEU A 232 15.50 10.44 24.67
CA LEU A 232 15.68 9.09 25.22
C LEU A 232 16.94 9.01 26.09
N GLU A 233 18.07 9.53 25.60
CA GLU A 233 19.33 9.58 26.34
C GLU A 233 19.25 10.39 27.64
N LYS A 234 18.34 11.37 27.71
CA LYS A 234 18.04 12.15 28.92
C LYS A 234 17.01 11.50 29.86
N GLY A 235 16.52 10.30 29.55
CA GLY A 235 15.61 9.56 30.44
C GLY A 235 14.14 9.63 30.07
N SER A 236 13.76 10.09 28.87
CA SER A 236 12.36 10.11 28.44
C SER A 236 11.74 8.71 28.43
N LEU A 237 10.61 8.55 29.11
CA LEU A 237 9.81 7.32 29.11
C LEU A 237 8.64 7.37 28.11
N SER A 238 8.65 8.35 27.19
CA SER A 238 7.59 8.52 26.20
C SER A 238 7.68 7.46 25.10
N ARG A 239 6.63 6.63 24.97
CA ARG A 239 6.48 5.65 23.88
C ARG A 239 6.50 6.30 22.51
N ASP A 240 5.88 7.48 22.37
CA ASP A 240 5.87 8.21 21.11
C ASP A 240 7.27 8.66 20.71
N VAL A 241 8.10 9.11 21.66
CA VAL A 241 9.49 9.49 21.39
C VAL A 241 10.31 8.27 20.93
N ALA A 242 10.12 7.11 21.56
CA ALA A 242 10.80 5.88 21.16
C ALA A 242 10.38 5.41 19.75
N LEU A 243 9.07 5.43 19.47
CA LEU A 243 8.52 5.07 18.16
C LEU A 243 8.97 6.04 17.07
N ASP A 244 8.96 7.34 17.36
CA ASP A 244 9.46 8.38 16.44
C ASP A 244 10.93 8.14 16.11
N PHE A 245 11.78 7.96 17.13
CA PHE A 245 13.21 7.71 16.94
C PHE A 245 13.48 6.49 16.05
N ALA A 246 12.84 5.35 16.36
CA ALA A 246 13.00 4.12 15.59
C ALA A 246 12.46 4.27 14.16
N SER A 247 11.28 4.89 14.00
CA SER A 247 10.64 5.09 12.69
C SER A 247 11.47 6.02 11.81
N TYR A 248 12.01 7.11 12.36
CA TYR A 248 12.85 8.03 11.61
C TYR A 248 14.17 7.37 11.18
N ASN A 249 14.80 6.58 12.04
CA ASN A 249 15.97 5.79 11.67
C ASN A 249 15.65 4.81 10.55
N LYS A 250 14.52 4.09 10.63
CA LYS A 250 14.08 3.17 9.56
C LYS A 250 13.87 3.90 8.24
N THR A 251 13.18 5.05 8.25
CA THR A 251 12.95 5.86 7.04
C THR A 251 14.26 6.38 6.44
N LEU A 252 15.21 6.79 7.28
CA LEU A 252 16.54 7.26 6.90
C LEU A 252 17.52 6.11 6.57
N GLU A 253 17.07 4.85 6.59
CA GLU A 253 17.90 3.65 6.34
C GLU A 253 19.08 3.52 7.33
N GLN A 254 18.83 3.89 8.58
CA GLN A 254 19.80 3.92 9.67
C GLN A 254 19.30 3.13 10.89
N GLN A 255 18.52 2.06 10.68
CA GLN A 255 17.95 1.29 11.79
C GLN A 255 18.99 0.73 12.80
N GLU A 256 20.22 0.49 12.37
CA GLU A 256 21.33 0.08 13.25
C GLU A 256 21.60 1.10 14.37
N LYS A 257 21.40 2.40 14.10
CA LYS A 257 21.55 3.44 15.13
C LYS A 257 20.53 3.29 16.24
N THR A 258 19.36 2.73 15.96
CA THR A 258 18.35 2.44 16.98
C THR A 258 18.86 1.40 17.96
N LEU A 259 19.52 0.34 17.46
CA LEU A 259 20.11 -0.71 18.30
C LEU A 259 21.28 -0.19 19.13
N VAL A 260 22.18 0.61 18.54
CA VAL A 260 23.30 1.22 19.28
C VAL A 260 22.83 2.06 20.47
N VAL A 261 21.74 2.83 20.29
CA VAL A 261 21.16 3.63 21.39
C VAL A 261 20.45 2.74 22.40
N TYR A 262 19.73 1.72 21.95
CA TYR A 262 19.12 0.72 22.83
C TYR A 262 20.16 0.04 23.72
N ASP A 263 21.28 -0.42 23.17
CA ASP A 263 22.34 -1.13 23.91
C ASP A 263 22.92 -0.25 25.01
N ARG A 264 23.25 1.00 24.66
CA ARG A 264 23.73 2.00 25.61
C ARG A 264 22.72 2.27 26.73
N LEU A 265 21.43 2.36 26.39
CA LEU A 265 20.38 2.62 27.36
C LEU A 265 20.07 1.38 28.21
N LYS A 266 20.24 0.17 27.69
CA LYS A 266 20.08 -1.06 28.46
C LYS A 266 21.04 -1.09 29.65
N GLU A 267 22.28 -0.63 29.45
CA GLU A 267 23.27 -0.51 30.52
C GLU A 267 23.00 0.69 31.47
N LYS A 268 22.71 1.86 30.90
CA LYS A 268 22.67 3.12 31.68
C LYS A 268 21.30 3.45 32.29
N ASN A 269 20.22 3.08 31.60
CA ASN A 269 18.85 3.37 32.00
C ASN A 269 17.87 2.31 31.46
N PRO A 270 17.81 1.11 32.09
CA PRO A 270 16.98 0.00 31.63
C PRO A 270 15.49 0.34 31.44
N ARG A 271 14.97 1.32 32.22
CA ARG A 271 13.58 1.77 32.10
C ARG A 271 13.29 2.40 30.73
N VAL A 272 14.22 3.19 30.20
CA VAL A 272 14.08 3.77 28.85
C VAL A 272 14.25 2.69 27.78
N ALA A 273 15.22 1.78 27.96
CA ALA A 273 15.41 0.66 27.04
C ALA A 273 14.13 -0.20 26.91
N ASN A 274 13.41 -0.43 28.01
CA ASN A 274 12.14 -1.15 27.99
C ASN A 274 11.05 -0.42 27.17
N VAL A 275 11.01 0.92 27.20
CA VAL A 275 10.07 1.68 26.36
C VAL A 275 10.41 1.56 24.87
N MET A 276 11.69 1.44 24.53
CA MET A 276 12.16 1.24 23.15
C MET A 276 11.87 -0.16 22.60
N PHE A 277 11.73 -1.17 23.47
CA PHE A 277 11.61 -2.57 23.08
C PHE A 277 10.55 -2.81 22.00
N ILE A 278 9.35 -2.22 22.17
CA ILE A 278 8.24 -2.36 21.21
C ILE A 278 8.65 -1.91 19.80
N SER A 279 9.48 -0.87 19.70
CA SER A 279 9.91 -0.27 18.43
C SER A 279 11.07 -1.00 17.76
N ILE A 280 11.79 -1.85 18.49
CA ILE A 280 12.98 -2.57 17.98
C ILE A 280 12.80 -4.08 17.91
N ARG A 281 11.67 -4.61 18.36
CA ARG A 281 11.42 -6.05 18.44
C ARG A 281 11.72 -6.77 17.13
N ASP A 282 11.23 -6.22 16.01
CA ASP A 282 11.45 -6.80 14.68
C ASP A 282 12.94 -6.76 14.30
N LEU A 283 13.64 -5.66 14.64
CA LEU A 283 15.09 -5.51 14.41
C LEU A 283 15.92 -6.52 15.22
N LEU A 284 15.53 -6.79 16.48
CA LEU A 284 16.19 -7.81 17.29
C LEU A 284 16.05 -9.19 16.67
N LEU A 285 14.87 -9.50 16.12
CA LEU A 285 14.63 -10.77 15.43
C LEU A 285 15.43 -10.88 14.13
N GLU A 286 15.43 -9.83 13.30
CA GLU A 286 16.21 -9.75 12.06
C GLU A 286 17.71 -9.92 12.31
N GLN A 287 18.23 -9.30 13.37
CA GLN A 287 19.63 -9.41 13.79
C GLN A 287 19.94 -10.65 14.64
N LYS A 288 18.99 -11.60 14.75
CA LYS A 288 19.13 -12.83 15.53
C LYS A 288 19.51 -12.62 17.00
N ARG A 289 19.19 -11.46 17.56
CA ARG A 289 19.35 -11.09 18.99
C ARG A 289 18.23 -11.72 19.83
N TYR A 290 18.09 -13.04 19.70
CA TYR A 290 16.94 -13.79 20.20
C TYR A 290 16.78 -13.77 21.71
N ALA A 291 17.90 -13.79 22.46
CA ALA A 291 17.85 -13.71 23.93
C ALA A 291 17.19 -12.43 24.41
N GLU A 292 17.47 -11.30 23.75
CA GLU A 292 16.95 -9.99 24.12
C GLU A 292 15.50 -9.79 23.66
N PHE A 293 15.15 -10.33 22.49
CA PHE A 293 13.77 -10.45 22.06
C PHE A 293 12.92 -11.18 23.12
N ILE A 294 13.44 -12.31 23.61
CA ILE A 294 12.78 -13.12 24.64
C ILE A 294 12.69 -12.37 25.97
N GLU A 295 13.76 -11.70 26.38
CA GLU A 295 13.84 -10.95 27.65
C GLU A 295 12.78 -9.84 27.71
N GLY A 296 12.60 -9.09 26.62
CA GLY A 296 11.62 -8.00 26.56
C GLY A 296 10.18 -8.46 26.28
N THR A 297 9.96 -9.73 25.94
CA THR A 297 8.60 -10.27 25.73
C THR A 297 7.98 -10.65 27.08
N ASP A 298 7.09 -9.80 27.59
CA ASP A 298 6.40 -9.98 28.87
C ASP A 298 5.74 -11.37 29.01
N ASP A 299 6.00 -12.02 30.15
CA ASP A 299 5.45 -13.32 30.54
C ASP A 299 5.46 -14.36 29.41
N ARG A 300 6.68 -14.74 29.02
CA ARG A 300 7.04 -15.71 27.97
C ARG A 300 6.14 -16.96 27.91
N ALA A 301 5.63 -17.42 29.06
CA ALA A 301 4.77 -18.60 29.15
C ALA A 301 3.33 -18.31 28.65
N THR A 302 2.83 -17.10 28.87
CA THR A 302 1.44 -16.71 28.57
C THR A 302 1.32 -15.70 27.42
N TYR A 303 2.42 -15.19 26.87
CA TYR A 303 2.39 -14.19 25.78
C TYR A 303 1.44 -14.60 24.64
N ILE A 304 1.59 -15.83 24.17
CA ILE A 304 0.74 -16.39 23.10
C ILE A 304 -0.70 -16.58 23.57
N ASP A 305 -0.90 -17.05 24.80
CA ASP A 305 -2.23 -17.23 25.36
C ASP A 305 -2.97 -15.89 25.48
N LYS A 306 -2.27 -14.81 25.81
CA LYS A 306 -2.80 -13.44 25.84
C LYS A 306 -3.16 -12.95 24.43
N GLU A 307 -2.28 -13.15 23.45
CA GLU A 307 -2.55 -12.75 22.06
C GLU A 307 -3.74 -13.51 21.45
N ILE A 308 -3.84 -14.83 21.71
CA ILE A 308 -4.99 -15.66 21.31
C ILE A 308 -6.26 -15.19 22.02
N LYS A 309 -6.22 -15.01 23.35
CA LYS A 309 -7.38 -14.54 24.12
C LYS A 309 -7.86 -13.17 23.66
N ASN A 310 -6.95 -12.24 23.38
CA ASN A 310 -7.29 -10.93 22.86
C ASN A 310 -8.00 -11.03 21.51
N TYR A 311 -7.54 -11.91 20.62
CA TYR A 311 -8.22 -12.19 19.35
C TYR A 311 -9.62 -12.79 19.56
N GLU A 312 -9.76 -13.78 20.46
CA GLU A 312 -11.03 -14.46 20.72
C GLU A 312 -12.09 -13.55 21.34
N GLN A 313 -11.66 -12.62 22.21
CA GLN A 313 -12.54 -11.66 22.88
C GLN A 313 -12.97 -10.50 21.98
N MET A 314 -12.24 -10.25 20.90
CA MET A 314 -12.51 -9.14 20.00
C MET A 314 -13.87 -9.29 19.30
N GLY A 315 -14.67 -8.23 19.30
CA GLY A 315 -16.03 -8.23 18.74
C GLY A 315 -17.11 -8.81 19.66
N ASN A 316 -16.73 -9.33 20.83
CA ASN A 316 -17.64 -9.83 21.86
C ASN A 316 -17.93 -8.79 22.96
N GLU A 317 -17.54 -7.52 22.75
CA GLU A 317 -17.76 -6.44 23.72
C GLU A 317 -19.26 -6.08 23.84
N LEU A 318 -19.73 -5.89 25.07
CA LEU A 318 -21.09 -5.43 25.36
C LEU A 318 -21.34 -4.04 24.75
N GLY A 319 -22.46 -3.90 24.03
CA GLY A 319 -22.89 -2.61 23.45
C GLY A 319 -22.53 -2.38 21.98
N LEU A 320 -21.88 -3.33 21.30
CA LEU A 320 -21.60 -3.21 19.86
C LEU A 320 -22.87 -3.37 19.00
N ASP A 321 -23.10 -2.43 18.09
CA ASP A 321 -24.17 -2.51 17.10
C ASP A 321 -23.87 -3.54 15.98
N LYS A 322 -24.88 -3.84 15.15
CA LYS A 322 -24.77 -4.84 14.07
C LYS A 322 -23.68 -4.52 13.04
N LYS A 323 -23.47 -3.25 12.73
CA LYS A 323 -22.48 -2.81 11.73
C LYS A 323 -21.07 -2.96 12.28
N MET A 324 -20.87 -2.61 13.55
CA MET A 324 -19.59 -2.77 14.23
C MET A 324 -19.23 -4.25 14.41
N LYS A 325 -20.20 -5.10 14.76
CA LYS A 325 -19.98 -6.56 14.79
C LYS A 325 -19.54 -7.13 13.45
N ALA A 326 -20.21 -6.75 12.36
CA ALA A 326 -19.83 -7.19 11.01
C ALA A 326 -18.42 -6.69 10.62
N PHE A 327 -18.08 -5.45 10.99
CA PHE A 327 -16.73 -4.91 10.78
C PHE A 327 -15.67 -5.69 11.58
N MET A 328 -15.93 -6.01 12.85
CA MET A 328 -15.02 -6.77 13.70
C MET A 328 -14.81 -8.21 13.17
N GLU A 329 -15.86 -8.87 12.70
CA GLU A 329 -15.75 -10.19 12.07
C GLU A 329 -14.94 -10.16 10.77
N GLU A 330 -15.05 -9.09 9.97
CA GLU A 330 -14.17 -8.93 8.80
C GLU A 330 -12.72 -8.63 9.22
N ALA A 331 -12.52 -7.78 10.24
CA ALA A 331 -11.20 -7.48 10.77
C ALA A 331 -10.50 -8.72 11.34
N LYS A 332 -11.26 -9.64 11.98
CA LYS A 332 -10.75 -10.92 12.48
C LYS A 332 -10.03 -11.75 11.42
N LYS A 333 -10.52 -11.75 10.18
CA LYS A 333 -9.86 -12.47 9.07
C LYS A 333 -8.43 -11.98 8.82
N THR A 334 -8.17 -10.69 9.04
CA THR A 334 -6.83 -10.09 8.89
C THR A 334 -6.01 -10.24 10.17
N LEU A 335 -6.66 -10.22 11.34
CA LEU A 335 -5.98 -10.26 12.63
C LEU A 335 -5.55 -11.68 13.04
N LYS A 336 -6.27 -12.72 12.61
CA LYS A 336 -5.90 -14.12 12.91
C LYS A 336 -4.48 -14.46 12.42
N PRO A 337 -4.12 -14.20 11.13
CA PRO A 337 -2.75 -14.38 10.66
C PRO A 337 -1.72 -13.52 11.41
N MET A 338 -2.08 -12.29 11.80
CA MET A 338 -1.18 -11.43 12.57
C MET A 338 -0.87 -12.00 13.97
N THR A 339 -1.86 -12.58 14.64
CA THR A 339 -1.66 -13.29 15.91
C THR A 339 -0.73 -14.49 15.72
N VAL A 340 -0.88 -15.23 14.61
CA VAL A 340 0.03 -16.32 14.26
C VAL A 340 1.46 -15.81 14.06
N GLU A 341 1.66 -14.75 13.28
CA GLU A 341 3.00 -14.19 13.02
C GLU A 341 3.70 -13.71 14.29
N LYS A 342 2.99 -13.02 15.19
CA LYS A 342 3.56 -12.62 16.49
C LYS A 342 4.05 -13.81 17.29
N GLY A 343 3.31 -14.93 17.25
CA GLY A 343 3.73 -16.14 17.91
C GLY A 343 4.87 -16.88 17.20
N ALA A 344 4.86 -16.83 15.88
CA ALA A 344 5.92 -17.38 15.05
C ALA A 344 7.25 -16.64 15.29
N ASP A 345 7.23 -15.34 15.57
CA ASP A 345 8.41 -14.56 15.98
C ASP A 345 9.00 -15.07 17.32
N LEU A 346 8.15 -15.32 18.33
CA LEU A 346 8.59 -15.91 19.60
C LEU A 346 9.14 -17.34 19.38
N TYR A 347 8.46 -18.13 18.55
CA TYR A 347 8.91 -19.47 18.17
C TYR A 347 10.31 -19.46 17.53
N GLU A 348 10.57 -18.54 16.59
CA GLU A 348 11.89 -18.34 15.99
C GLU A 348 12.96 -18.06 17.05
N ALA A 349 12.67 -17.13 17.97
CA ALA A 349 13.62 -16.76 19.02
C ALA A 349 13.88 -17.91 20.00
N LEU A 350 12.86 -18.68 20.37
CA LEU A 350 13.00 -19.85 21.25
C LEU A 350 13.85 -20.95 20.59
N LEU A 351 13.64 -21.23 19.30
CA LEU A 351 14.48 -22.16 18.55
C LEU A 351 15.92 -21.69 18.46
N GLY A 352 16.12 -20.40 18.14
CA GLY A 352 17.45 -19.81 17.99
C GLY A 352 18.25 -19.75 19.30
N THR A 353 17.57 -19.78 20.45
CA THR A 353 18.18 -19.91 21.79
C THR A 353 18.20 -21.35 22.31
N ASN A 354 17.88 -22.33 21.45
CA ASN A 354 17.84 -23.76 21.77
C ASN A 354 16.86 -24.14 22.91
N ARG A 355 15.82 -23.33 23.14
CA ARG A 355 14.73 -23.59 24.10
C ARG A 355 13.63 -24.44 23.44
N ILE A 356 14.02 -25.65 23.02
CA ILE A 356 13.22 -26.50 22.13
C ILE A 356 11.84 -26.86 22.71
N THR A 357 11.75 -27.20 24.00
CA THR A 357 10.48 -27.56 24.65
C THR A 357 9.46 -26.41 24.58
N GLU A 358 9.91 -25.18 24.82
CA GLU A 358 9.04 -24.00 24.77
C GLU A 358 8.67 -23.62 23.34
N ALA A 359 9.60 -23.79 22.40
CA ALA A 359 9.32 -23.61 20.98
C ALA A 359 8.23 -24.59 20.52
N ASN A 360 8.35 -25.87 20.87
CA ASN A 360 7.36 -26.88 20.51
C ASN A 360 5.98 -26.54 21.09
N ALA A 361 5.91 -26.23 22.39
CA ALA A 361 4.66 -25.81 23.04
C ALA A 361 4.05 -24.57 22.36
N THR A 362 4.88 -23.61 21.93
CA THR A 362 4.43 -22.43 21.18
C THR A 362 3.83 -22.82 19.83
N SER A 363 4.52 -23.66 19.06
CA SER A 363 4.03 -24.12 17.75
C SER A 363 2.73 -24.93 17.85
N GLU A 364 2.60 -25.79 18.86
CA GLU A 364 1.38 -26.57 19.12
C GLU A 364 0.18 -25.66 19.41
N LYS A 365 0.38 -24.63 20.25
CA LYS A 365 -0.65 -23.63 20.54
C LYS A 365 -1.10 -22.89 19.28
N LEU A 366 -0.15 -22.48 18.43
CA LEU A 366 -0.44 -21.76 17.19
C LEU A 366 -1.16 -22.64 16.16
N ILE A 367 -0.75 -23.90 16.00
CA ILE A 367 -1.41 -24.86 15.11
C ILE A 367 -2.83 -25.16 15.61
N LYS A 368 -3.03 -25.28 16.92
CA LYS A 368 -4.37 -25.47 17.50
C LYS A 368 -5.26 -24.24 17.28
N PHE A 369 -4.70 -23.04 17.41
CA PHE A 369 -5.40 -21.78 17.17
C PHE A 369 -5.78 -21.57 15.69
N ASP A 370 -4.87 -21.90 14.78
CA ASP A 370 -5.08 -21.81 13.35
C ASP A 370 -4.45 -22.99 12.59
N LEU A 371 -5.24 -24.05 12.39
CA LEU A 371 -4.86 -25.21 11.60
C LEU A 371 -4.97 -24.88 10.09
N SER A 372 -3.95 -24.24 9.55
CA SER A 372 -3.90 -23.78 8.15
C SER A 372 -2.54 -23.99 7.50
N ALA A 373 -2.50 -24.06 6.17
CA ALA A 373 -1.23 -24.07 5.43
C ALA A 373 -0.39 -22.81 5.70
N THR A 374 -1.04 -21.67 5.95
CA THR A 374 -0.36 -20.40 6.27
C THR A 374 0.40 -20.49 7.59
N THR A 375 -0.20 -21.06 8.63
CA THR A 375 0.46 -21.26 9.94
C THR A 375 1.68 -22.17 9.81
N TYR A 376 1.53 -23.33 9.15
CA TYR A 376 2.65 -24.24 8.91
C TYR A 376 3.76 -23.58 8.08
N THR A 377 3.40 -22.85 7.03
CA THR A 377 4.35 -22.07 6.20
C THR A 377 5.13 -21.08 7.06
N SER A 378 4.44 -20.33 7.94
CA SER A 378 5.09 -19.37 8.83
C SER A 378 6.07 -20.07 9.77
N LEU A 379 5.63 -21.09 10.51
CA LEU A 379 6.48 -21.84 11.44
C LEU A 379 7.71 -22.47 10.76
N MET A 380 7.54 -23.03 9.56
CA MET A 380 8.65 -23.57 8.78
C MET A 380 9.66 -22.48 8.38
N LYS A 381 9.21 -21.29 7.93
CA LYS A 381 10.10 -20.13 7.66
C LYS A 381 10.91 -19.77 8.88
N ARG A 382 10.26 -19.71 10.03
CA ARG A 382 10.88 -19.34 11.32
C ARG A 382 11.90 -20.38 11.77
N ALA A 383 11.59 -21.67 11.62
CA ALA A 383 12.54 -22.74 11.93
C ALA A 383 13.80 -22.68 11.05
N VAL A 384 13.64 -22.46 9.73
CA VAL A 384 14.79 -22.28 8.82
C VAL A 384 15.61 -21.04 9.20
N ARG A 385 14.94 -19.90 9.46
CA ARG A 385 15.61 -18.66 9.88
C ARG A 385 16.41 -18.80 11.18
N ALA A 386 15.86 -19.57 12.13
CA ALA A 386 16.51 -19.93 13.39
C ALA A 386 17.64 -20.96 13.23
N GLY A 387 17.94 -21.43 12.01
CA GLY A 387 18.99 -22.40 11.74
C GLY A 387 18.62 -23.84 12.10
N LYS A 388 17.33 -24.18 12.08
CA LYS A 388 16.78 -25.50 12.43
C LYS A 388 15.97 -26.12 11.27
N PRO A 389 16.56 -26.33 10.08
CA PRO A 389 15.83 -26.88 8.91
C PRO A 389 15.21 -28.26 9.17
N GLU A 390 15.80 -29.07 10.05
CA GLU A 390 15.27 -30.36 10.48
C GLU A 390 13.93 -30.22 11.22
N VAL A 391 13.73 -29.12 11.94
CA VAL A 391 12.45 -28.81 12.60
C VAL A 391 11.40 -28.42 11.56
N ALA A 392 11.79 -27.65 10.53
CA ALA A 392 10.90 -27.33 9.42
C ALA A 392 10.45 -28.59 8.66
N GLN A 393 11.34 -29.55 8.44
CA GLN A 393 11.00 -30.83 7.82
C GLN A 393 9.99 -31.62 8.66
N LYS A 394 10.19 -31.71 9.98
CA LYS A 394 9.24 -32.37 10.89
C LYS A 394 7.87 -31.70 10.87
N LEU A 395 7.83 -30.36 10.83
CA LEU A 395 6.58 -29.61 10.68
C LEU A 395 5.87 -29.92 9.37
N ARG A 396 6.61 -30.09 8.26
CA ARG A 396 6.03 -30.50 6.97
C ARG A 396 5.39 -31.88 7.02
N GLU A 397 6.06 -32.85 7.65
CA GLU A 397 5.50 -34.20 7.83
C GLU A 397 4.26 -34.19 8.74
N SER A 398 4.28 -33.39 9.81
CA SER A 398 3.11 -33.16 10.66
C SER A 398 1.96 -32.51 9.89
N ALA A 399 2.26 -31.56 8.99
CA ALA A 399 1.25 -30.92 8.16
C ALA A 399 0.56 -31.91 7.21
N LYS A 400 1.31 -32.88 6.67
CA LYS A 400 0.79 -33.91 5.76
C LYS A 400 -0.28 -34.78 6.41
N THR A 401 -0.16 -35.05 7.71
CA THR A 401 -1.13 -35.86 8.46
C THR A 401 -2.22 -35.02 9.11
N SER A 402 -1.96 -33.74 9.41
CA SER A 402 -2.87 -32.88 10.16
C SER A 402 -3.74 -31.97 9.30
N LEU A 403 -3.30 -31.57 8.11
CA LEU A 403 -4.05 -30.67 7.23
C LEU A 403 -4.97 -31.47 6.28
N PRO A 404 -6.15 -30.92 5.91
CA PRO A 404 -6.91 -31.41 4.77
C PRO A 404 -6.07 -31.40 3.49
N ALA A 405 -6.30 -32.35 2.58
CA ALA A 405 -5.51 -32.50 1.36
C ALA A 405 -5.43 -31.22 0.50
N ALA A 406 -6.52 -30.45 0.43
CA ALA A 406 -6.55 -29.18 -0.29
C ALA A 406 -5.65 -28.10 0.35
N GLU A 407 -5.60 -28.02 1.67
CA GLU A 407 -4.71 -27.13 2.43
C GLU A 407 -3.26 -27.57 2.29
N PHE A 408 -2.98 -28.86 2.41
CA PHE A 408 -1.63 -29.38 2.22
C PHE A 408 -1.11 -29.11 0.79
N ALA A 409 -1.97 -29.18 -0.23
CA ALA A 409 -1.61 -28.81 -1.60
C ALA A 409 -1.27 -27.30 -1.76
N LEU A 410 -1.82 -26.42 -0.92
CA LEU A 410 -1.42 -25.00 -0.89
C LEU A 410 -0.02 -24.84 -0.29
N LEU A 411 0.29 -25.58 0.77
CA LEU A 411 1.62 -25.63 1.37
C LEU A 411 2.66 -26.15 0.36
N ASP A 412 2.35 -27.21 -0.38
CA ASP A 412 3.27 -27.87 -1.32
C ASP A 412 3.62 -26.99 -2.54
N LYS A 413 2.73 -26.05 -2.90
CA LYS A 413 3.00 -25.03 -3.93
C LYS A 413 4.03 -23.99 -3.48
N THR A 414 4.25 -23.82 -2.18
CA THR A 414 5.30 -22.95 -1.65
C THR A 414 6.65 -23.69 -1.66
N LYS A 415 7.30 -23.74 -2.83
CA LYS A 415 8.57 -24.46 -3.09
C LYS A 415 9.82 -23.93 -2.35
N ASN A 416 9.67 -23.19 -1.24
CA ASN A 416 10.75 -22.40 -0.64
C ASN A 416 11.12 -22.82 0.80
N PHE A 417 11.27 -24.13 1.04
CA PHE A 417 11.74 -24.66 2.34
C PHE A 417 12.77 -25.76 2.17
#